data_AF-A0A6N2RX24-F1
#
_entry.id   AF-A0A6N2RX24-F1
#
_cell.length_a   1.000
_cell.length_b   1.000
_cell.length_c   1.000
_cell.angle_alpha   90.00
_cell.angle_beta   90.00
_cell.angle_gamma   90.00
#
_symmetry.space_group_name_H-M   'P 1'
#
loop_
_entity.id
_entity.type
_entity.pdbx_description
1 polymer ?
#
loop_
_entity_poly.entity_id
_entity_poly.type
_entity_poly.pdbx_seq_one_letter_code
_entity_poly.pdbx_strand_id
1 'polypeptide(L)'
;MQDPLLKKHKKDIDNFLEEQSFDFKNYDDFIEYIQLRGMINSNIKAINRIIFTKANLRKIYQEYNNPIKKFCKEQNLTYRELGNFLGFGEEAISKSARTQKISLQLETALNLFKENIELKEQIKALKILIK
;
A
#
# COMPACT_ATOMS: atom_id res chain seq x y z
N MET A 1 15.75 13.79 3.54
CA MET A 1 16.94 13.27 2.83
C MET A 1 16.52 11.98 2.14
N GLN A 2 16.53 11.90 0.80
CA GLN A 2 16.11 10.69 0.09
C GLN A 2 16.96 9.48 0.52
N ASP A 3 16.33 8.35 0.83
CA ASP A 3 17.00 7.13 1.33
C ASP A 3 18.07 6.66 0.33
N PRO A 4 19.32 6.41 0.78
CA PRO A 4 20.42 5.95 -0.08
C PRO A 4 20.11 4.69 -0.90
N LEU A 5 19.28 3.78 -0.39
CA LEU A 5 18.85 2.56 -1.10
C LEU A 5 17.92 2.88 -2.27
N LEU A 6 17.01 3.86 -2.10
CA LEU A 6 16.16 4.32 -3.20
C LEU A 6 17.01 4.91 -4.32
N LYS A 7 17.98 5.76 -4.00
CA LYS A 7 18.90 6.33 -5.00
C LYS A 7 19.66 5.25 -5.79
N LYS A 8 20.12 4.21 -5.09
CA LYS A 8 20.85 3.09 -5.71
C LYS A 8 20.01 2.31 -6.72
N HIS A 9 18.73 2.10 -6.43
CA HIS A 9 17.84 1.25 -7.22
C HIS A 9 16.84 2.02 -8.08
N LYS A 10 16.88 3.36 -8.06
CA LYS A 10 15.95 4.23 -8.78
C LYS A 10 15.81 3.83 -10.25
N LYS A 11 16.93 3.64 -10.96
CA LYS A 11 16.92 3.28 -12.38
C LYS A 11 16.21 1.95 -12.64
N ASP A 12 16.43 0.94 -11.79
CA ASP A 12 15.78 -0.37 -11.93
C ASP A 12 14.27 -0.28 -11.70
N ILE A 13 13.87 0.52 -10.71
CA ILE A 13 12.46 0.80 -10.38
C ILE A 13 11.78 1.54 -11.53
N ASP A 14 12.38 2.64 -12.00
CA ASP A 14 11.80 3.49 -13.05
C ASP A 14 11.64 2.70 -14.35
N ASN A 15 12.68 1.99 -14.80
CA ASN A 15 12.62 1.14 -15.99
C ASN A 15 11.50 0.09 -15.88
N PHE A 16 11.37 -0.55 -14.72
CA PHE A 16 10.29 -1.52 -14.50
C PHE A 16 8.91 -0.87 -14.59
N LEU A 17 8.72 0.31 -13.99
CA LEU A 17 7.45 1.03 -14.01
C LEU A 17 7.08 1.51 -15.42
N GLU A 18 8.05 1.99 -16.20
CA GLU A 18 7.86 2.31 -17.62
C GLU A 18 7.38 1.10 -18.42
N GLU A 19 8.00 -0.08 -18.21
CA GLU A 19 7.57 -1.33 -18.84
C GLU A 19 6.12 -1.72 -18.48
N GLN A 20 5.61 -1.28 -17.33
CA GLN A 20 4.22 -1.53 -16.91
C GLN A 20 3.24 -0.44 -17.37
N SER A 21 3.71 0.56 -18.16
CA SER A 21 2.94 1.75 -18.53
C SER A 21 2.36 2.48 -17.30
N PHE A 22 3.17 2.58 -16.24
CA PHE A 22 2.77 3.20 -14.98
C PHE A 22 2.48 4.70 -15.13
N ASP A 23 1.45 5.19 -14.44
CA ASP A 23 1.19 6.63 -14.31
C ASP A 23 2.10 7.24 -13.24
N PHE A 24 3.17 7.91 -13.69
CA PHE A 24 4.16 8.54 -12.81
C PHE A 24 3.62 9.67 -11.92
N LYS A 25 2.36 10.11 -12.09
CA LYS A 25 1.68 10.94 -11.08
C LYS A 25 1.56 10.25 -9.73
N ASN A 26 1.51 8.91 -9.72
CA ASN A 26 1.41 8.09 -8.50
C ASN A 26 2.79 7.59 -8.03
N TYR A 27 3.89 8.12 -8.56
CA TYR A 27 5.23 7.62 -8.24
C TYR A 27 5.54 7.72 -6.74
N ASP A 28 5.27 8.86 -6.11
CA ASP A 28 5.55 9.07 -4.70
C ASP A 28 4.75 8.12 -3.81
N ASP A 29 3.47 7.88 -4.13
CA ASP A 29 2.59 6.91 -3.47
C ASP A 29 3.12 5.46 -3.62
N PHE A 30 3.64 5.09 -4.79
CA PHE A 30 4.30 3.80 -4.98
C PHE A 30 5.60 3.66 -4.17
N ILE A 31 6.41 4.72 -4.11
CA ILE A 31 7.65 4.74 -3.31
C ILE A 31 7.33 4.64 -1.82
N GLU A 32 6.32 5.36 -1.34
CA GLU A 32 5.83 5.28 0.05
C GLU A 32 5.37 3.84 0.38
N TYR A 33 4.60 3.22 -0.51
CA TYR A 33 4.18 1.83 -0.34
C TYR A 33 5.38 0.87 -0.20
N ILE A 34 6.42 1.02 -1.04
CA ILE A 34 7.67 0.23 -0.94
C ILE A 34 8.37 0.47 0.40
N GLN A 35 8.41 1.71 0.88
CA GLN A 35 9.03 2.05 2.18
C GLN A 35 8.28 1.38 3.33
N LEU A 36 6.94 1.44 3.35
CA LEU A 36 6.10 0.77 4.36
C LEU A 36 6.36 -0.74 4.40
N ARG A 37 6.66 -1.36 3.25
CA ARG A 37 7.03 -2.78 3.16
C ARG A 37 8.38 -3.12 3.79
N GLY A 38 9.10 -2.14 4.32
CA GLY A 38 10.41 -2.32 4.94
C GLY A 38 11.50 -2.61 3.91
N MET A 39 11.25 -2.33 2.63
CA MET A 39 12.20 -2.59 1.55
C MET A 39 13.21 -1.46 1.36
N ILE A 40 12.85 -0.25 1.80
CA ILE A 40 13.71 0.93 1.82
C ILE A 40 13.73 1.40 3.27
N ASN A 41 14.57 0.77 4.09
CA ASN A 41 14.83 1.22 5.45
C ASN A 41 16.32 1.05 5.78
N SER A 42 17.07 2.14 5.62
CA SER A 42 18.51 2.22 5.91
C SER A 42 18.86 2.09 7.40
N ASN A 43 17.89 2.17 8.33
CA ASN A 43 18.11 2.15 9.78
C ASN A 43 18.03 0.76 10.44
N ILE A 44 17.68 -0.31 9.70
CA ILE A 44 17.55 -1.66 10.26
C ILE A 44 18.68 -2.56 9.74
N LYS A 45 19.64 -2.89 10.62
CA LYS A 45 20.79 -3.78 10.31
C LYS A 45 20.41 -5.22 9.94
N ALA A 46 19.20 -5.67 10.28
CA ALA A 46 18.78 -7.07 10.18
C ALA A 46 17.73 -7.40 9.10
N ILE A 47 17.08 -6.42 8.46
CA ILE A 47 15.94 -6.66 7.52
C ILE A 47 16.29 -6.34 6.06
N ASN A 48 17.56 -6.09 5.74
CA ASN A 48 17.97 -5.81 4.38
C ASN A 48 18.32 -7.09 3.60
N ARG A 49 17.44 -7.47 2.65
CA ARG A 49 17.78 -7.77 1.25
C ARG A 49 16.57 -8.31 0.47
N ILE A 50 15.54 -7.49 0.27
CA ILE A 50 14.78 -7.65 -0.98
C ILE A 50 15.51 -6.79 -2.01
N ILE A 51 16.27 -7.47 -2.87
CA ILE A 51 16.89 -6.85 -4.05
C ILE A 51 15.75 -6.45 -4.98
N PHE A 52 15.80 -5.23 -5.56
CA PHE A 52 14.90 -4.78 -6.62
C PHE A 52 15.15 -5.55 -7.93
N THR A 53 15.05 -6.87 -7.87
CA THR A 53 15.00 -7.71 -9.07
C THR A 53 13.66 -7.47 -9.75
N LYS A 54 13.63 -7.67 -11.07
CA LYS A 54 12.39 -7.56 -11.86
C LYS A 54 11.24 -8.43 -11.31
N ALA A 55 11.55 -9.63 -10.80
CA ALA A 55 10.56 -10.51 -10.19
C ALA A 55 9.97 -9.94 -8.88
N ASN A 56 10.83 -9.37 -8.03
CA ASN A 56 10.38 -8.73 -6.80
C ASN A 56 9.58 -7.46 -7.07
N LEU A 57 10.05 -6.62 -8.01
CA LEU A 57 9.33 -5.44 -8.49
C LEU A 57 7.94 -5.80 -9.02
N ARG A 58 7.84 -6.86 -9.83
CA ARG A 58 6.55 -7.37 -10.30
C ARG A 58 5.62 -7.76 -9.17
N LYS A 59 6.12 -8.48 -8.16
CA LYS A 59 5.31 -8.86 -6.99
C LYS A 59 4.81 -7.61 -6.25
N ILE A 60 5.68 -6.65 -5.97
CA ILE A 60 5.31 -5.41 -5.29
C ILE A 60 4.25 -4.65 -6.08
N TYR A 61 4.45 -4.51 -7.38
CA TYR A 61 3.53 -3.81 -8.27
C TYR A 61 2.14 -4.43 -8.28
N GLN A 62 2.06 -5.77 -8.31
CA GLN A 62 0.79 -6.49 -8.20
C GLN A 62 0.11 -6.27 -6.84
N GLU A 63 0.89 -6.14 -5.77
CA GLU A 63 0.36 -5.91 -4.42
C GLU A 63 -0.07 -4.46 -4.20
N TYR A 64 0.68 -3.52 -4.76
CA TYR A 64 0.34 -2.11 -4.84
C TYR A 64 -0.98 -1.88 -5.61
N ASN A 65 -1.16 -2.56 -6.74
CA ASN A 65 -2.39 -2.48 -7.53
C ASN A 65 -3.56 -3.28 -6.92
N ASN A 66 -3.32 -4.06 -5.88
CA ASN A 66 -4.40 -4.76 -5.19
C ASN A 66 -4.96 -3.87 -4.07
N PRO A 67 -6.21 -3.41 -4.16
CA PRO A 67 -6.76 -2.42 -3.23
C PRO A 67 -6.79 -2.92 -1.77
N ILE A 68 -7.00 -4.21 -1.55
CA ILE A 68 -7.01 -4.82 -0.21
C ILE A 68 -5.60 -4.86 0.37
N LYS A 69 -4.62 -5.37 -0.40
CA LYS A 69 -3.23 -5.47 0.06
C LYS A 69 -2.61 -4.10 0.29
N LYS A 70 -2.87 -3.15 -0.61
CA LYS A 70 -2.43 -1.76 -0.48
C LYS A 70 -2.99 -1.16 0.81
N PHE A 71 -4.31 -1.19 0.98
CA PHE A 71 -4.98 -0.61 2.13
C PHE A 71 -4.57 -1.23 3.47
N CYS A 72 -4.55 -2.57 3.58
CA CYS A 72 -4.07 -3.25 4.78
C CYS A 72 -2.65 -2.83 5.16
N LYS A 73 -1.80 -2.59 4.16
CA LYS A 73 -0.40 -2.22 4.42
C LYS A 73 -0.27 -0.78 4.89
N GLU A 74 -1.02 0.15 4.29
CA GLU A 74 -1.07 1.56 4.66
C GLU A 74 -1.63 1.77 6.05
N GLN A 75 -2.73 1.08 6.37
CA GLN A 75 -3.41 1.20 7.65
C GLN A 75 -2.85 0.28 8.74
N ASN A 76 -1.81 -0.50 8.42
CA ASN A 76 -1.25 -1.52 9.32
C ASN A 76 -2.31 -2.47 9.90
N LEU A 77 -3.24 -2.93 9.06
CA LEU A 77 -4.32 -3.84 9.42
C LEU A 77 -4.07 -5.26 8.91
N THR A 78 -4.46 -6.24 9.71
CA THR A 78 -4.61 -7.62 9.27
C THR A 78 -5.88 -7.80 8.42
N TYR A 79 -5.95 -8.87 7.62
CA TYR A 79 -7.17 -9.19 6.86
C TYR A 79 -8.37 -9.46 7.76
N ARG A 80 -8.12 -10.01 8.95
CA ARG A 80 -9.13 -10.23 9.99
C ARG A 80 -9.70 -8.91 10.50
N GLU A 81 -8.84 -7.94 10.83
CA GLU A 81 -9.28 -6.62 11.30
C GLU A 81 -10.01 -5.87 10.19
N LEU A 82 -9.50 -5.88 8.96
CA LEU A 82 -10.19 -5.29 7.83
C LEU A 82 -11.58 -5.94 7.63
N GLY A 83 -11.66 -7.26 7.68
CA GLY A 83 -12.93 -7.98 7.60
C GLY A 83 -13.91 -7.54 8.68
N ASN A 84 -13.45 -7.43 9.92
CA ASN A 84 -14.28 -6.97 11.04
C ASN A 84 -14.81 -5.54 10.83
N PHE A 85 -13.99 -4.61 10.32
CA PHE A 85 -14.42 -3.25 10.02
C PHE A 85 -15.44 -3.19 8.87
N LEU A 86 -15.29 -4.05 7.87
CA LEU A 86 -16.14 -4.05 6.68
C LEU A 86 -17.37 -4.95 6.79
N GLY A 87 -17.48 -5.78 7.83
CA GLY A 87 -18.55 -6.76 7.98
C GLY A 87 -18.36 -8.04 7.14
N PHE A 88 -17.12 -8.42 6.83
CA PHE A 88 -16.76 -9.61 6.07
C PHE A 88 -15.89 -10.58 6.88
N GLY A 89 -16.00 -11.87 6.60
CA GLY A 89 -15.08 -12.87 7.15
C GLY A 89 -13.65 -12.73 6.59
N GLU A 90 -12.64 -13.06 7.39
CA GLU A 90 -11.22 -13.01 7.01
C GLU A 90 -10.94 -13.79 5.70
N GLU A 91 -11.59 -14.95 5.52
CA GLU A 91 -11.45 -15.75 4.31
C GLU A 91 -11.90 -15.03 3.04
N ALA A 92 -12.96 -14.24 3.12
CA ALA A 92 -13.45 -13.45 1.98
C ALA A 92 -12.42 -12.38 1.59
N ILE A 93 -11.89 -11.65 2.58
CA ILE A 93 -10.83 -10.66 2.38
C ILE A 93 -9.57 -11.31 1.79
N SER A 94 -9.11 -12.40 2.39
CA SER A 94 -7.93 -13.15 1.95
C SER A 94 -8.08 -13.71 0.53
N LYS A 95 -9.26 -14.24 0.19
CA LYS A 95 -9.56 -14.76 -1.15
C LYS A 95 -9.52 -13.64 -2.19
N SER A 96 -10.14 -12.49 -1.92
CA SER A 96 -10.10 -11.34 -2.83
C SER A 96 -8.68 -10.77 -2.96
N ALA A 97 -7.91 -10.69 -1.87
CA ALA A 97 -6.52 -10.25 -1.88
C ALA A 97 -5.62 -11.17 -2.72
N ARG A 98 -5.83 -12.50 -2.66
CA ARG A 98 -5.03 -13.48 -3.44
C ARG A 98 -5.41 -13.54 -4.90
N THR A 99 -6.71 -13.44 -5.21
CA THR A 99 -7.21 -13.63 -6.59
C THR A 99 -7.23 -12.34 -7.40
N GLN A 100 -6.98 -11.18 -6.78
CA GLN A 100 -7.16 -9.84 -7.37
C GLN A 100 -8.60 -9.58 -7.86
N LYS A 101 -9.57 -10.35 -7.36
CA LYS A 101 -10.99 -10.19 -7.66
C LYS A 101 -11.70 -9.68 -6.43
N ILE A 102 -12.04 -8.40 -6.45
CA ILE A 102 -12.87 -7.76 -5.43
C ILE A 102 -14.32 -7.75 -5.92
N SER A 103 -15.27 -8.11 -5.06
CA SER A 103 -16.69 -7.96 -5.39
C SER A 103 -17.08 -6.48 -5.26
N LEU A 104 -18.10 -6.06 -6.00
CA LEU A 104 -18.61 -4.69 -5.91
C LEU A 104 -19.00 -4.33 -4.46
N GLN A 105 -19.57 -5.26 -3.69
CA GLN A 105 -19.92 -4.98 -2.29
C GLN A 105 -18.69 -4.70 -1.43
N LEU A 106 -17.63 -5.52 -1.58
CA LEU A 106 -16.40 -5.36 -0.81
C LEU A 106 -15.64 -4.10 -1.22
N GLU A 107 -15.63 -3.77 -2.51
CA GLU A 107 -15.03 -2.54 -3.03
C GLU A 107 -15.74 -1.30 -2.48
N THR A 108 -17.07 -1.27 -2.53
CA THR A 108 -17.86 -0.17 -1.94
C THR A 108 -17.61 -0.05 -0.44
N ALA A 109 -17.60 -1.15 0.30
CA ALA A 109 -17.32 -1.13 1.73
C ALA A 109 -15.92 -0.58 2.04
N LEU A 110 -14.91 -1.01 1.28
CA LEU A 110 -13.54 -0.52 1.42
C LEU A 110 -13.43 0.98 1.14
N ASN A 111 -14.09 1.48 0.10
CA ASN A 111 -14.09 2.89 -0.25
C ASN A 111 -14.79 3.76 0.81
N LEU A 112 -15.94 3.31 1.32
CA LEU A 112 -16.63 3.99 2.43
C LEU A 112 -15.77 4.01 3.69
N PHE A 113 -15.04 2.94 3.98
CA PHE A 113 -14.15 2.90 5.13
C PHE A 113 -12.96 3.85 4.98
N LYS A 114 -12.37 3.96 3.78
CA LYS A 114 -11.33 4.95 3.47
C LYS A 114 -11.84 6.38 3.69
N GLU A 115 -12.99 6.71 3.12
CA GLU A 115 -13.61 8.03 3.28
C GLU A 115 -13.89 8.33 4.77
N ASN A 116 -14.35 7.33 5.53
CA ASN A 116 -14.60 7.48 6.96
C ASN A 116 -13.33 7.81 7.75
N ILE A 117 -12.19 7.19 7.41
CA ILE A 117 -10.89 7.48 8.03
C ILE A 117 -10.49 8.93 7.72
N GLU A 118 -10.55 9.33 6.45
CA GLU A 118 -10.19 10.68 6.01
C GLU A 118 -11.05 11.75 6.70
N LEU A 119 -12.38 11.55 6.75
CA LEU A 119 -13.30 12.45 7.43
C LEU A 119 -12.98 12.57 8.94
N LYS A 120 -12.62 11.46 9.59
CA LYS A 120 -12.21 11.50 11.01
C LYS A 120 -10.92 12.29 11.21
N GLU A 121 -9.97 12.19 10.30
CA GLU A 121 -8.73 12.97 10.32
C GLU A 121 -8.99 14.46 10.10
N GLN A 122 -9.82 14.82 9.13
CA GLN A 122 -10.25 16.20 8.89
C GLN A 122 -10.93 16.79 10.13
N ILE A 123 -11.86 16.06 10.75
CA ILE A 123 -12.52 16.48 12.00
C ILE A 123 -11.49 16.69 13.11
N LYS A 124 -10.49 15.81 13.25
CA LYS A 124 -9.43 15.95 14.25
C LYS A 124 -8.59 17.20 14.01
N ALA A 125 -8.21 17.47 12.76
CA ALA A 125 -7.45 18.67 12.39
C ALA A 125 -8.24 19.96 12.69
N LEU A 126 -9.52 20.01 12.32
CA LEU A 126 -10.40 21.15 12.62
C LEU A 126 -10.54 21.39 14.13
N LYS A 127 -10.69 20.32 14.92
CA LYS A 127 -10.75 20.42 16.40
C LYS A 127 -9.48 20.95 17.04
N ILE A 128 -8.32 20.73 16.42
CA ILE A 128 -7.04 21.30 16.88
C ILE A 128 -6.97 22.79 16.55
N LEU A 129 -7.48 23.20 15.39
CA LEU A 129 -7.41 24.59 14.92
C LEU A 129 -8.41 25.53 15.63
N ILE A 130 -9.52 24.99 16.14
CA ILE A 130 -10.56 25.76 16.85
C ILE A 130 -10.29 25.80 18.37
N LYS A 131 -9.26 25.09 18.85
CA LYS A 131 -8.78 25.16 20.25
C LYS A 131 -7.70 26.21 20.41
#